data_AF-A0A9K3HBW0-F1
#
_entry.id   AF-A0A9K3HBW0-F1
#
_cell.length_a   1.000
_cell.length_b   1.000
_cell.length_c   1.000
_cell.angle_alpha   90.00
_cell.angle_beta   90.00
_cell.angle_gamma   90.00
#
_symmetry.space_group_name_H-M   'P 1'
#
loop_
_entity.id
_entity.type
_entity.pdbx_description
1 polymer ?
#
loop_
_entity_poly.entity_id
_entity_poly.type
_entity_poly.pdbx_seq_one_letter_code
_entity_poly.pdbx_strand_id
1 'polypeptide(L)'
;MEIKRTNLLPEVFLILVLTFTNIFAIASANSDQTETYIVHLNAPDGVRFDKPEDRRGWYNSFLKASTADSDVKPSLIHAYHNVFTGFAAKLTADQVKAMENMDGFVSARRERVYKLHTTHTPTFLGLHQNLGVWNGSNYGKGIIIGVLDTGITPGHPSFDDKDVPPPPAKWKGKCDGSWCNNKLIGARDFTNSTGTGSPVDEEGHGTHTSSTAAGNFVDGANQGRS
;
A
#
# COMPACT_ATOMS: atom_id res chain seq x y z
N MET A 1 10.15 34.51 67.15
CA MET A 1 10.07 34.28 65.70
C MET A 1 9.23 33.03 65.49
N GLU A 2 7.92 33.21 65.28
CA GLU A 2 6.97 32.10 65.11
C GLU A 2 7.09 31.51 63.70
N ILE A 3 7.40 30.22 63.61
CA ILE A 3 7.46 29.49 62.34
C ILE A 3 6.02 29.07 62.01
N LYS A 4 5.34 29.83 61.14
CA LYS A 4 4.05 29.42 60.57
C LYS A 4 4.25 28.15 59.74
N ARG A 5 3.78 26.99 60.24
CA ARG A 5 3.68 25.76 59.44
C ARG A 5 2.55 25.93 58.44
N THR A 6 2.88 26.08 57.17
CA THR A 6 1.93 26.09 56.07
C THR A 6 1.45 24.65 55.78
N ASN A 7 0.15 24.40 55.90
CA ASN A 7 -0.47 23.13 55.53
C ASN A 7 -0.55 23.04 54.00
N LEU A 8 0.43 22.37 53.38
CA LEU A 8 0.54 22.20 51.92
C LEU A 8 -0.35 21.07 51.35
N LEU A 9 -1.01 20.29 52.21
CA LEU A 9 -1.85 19.15 51.82
C LEU A 9 -2.98 19.47 50.82
N PRO A 10 -3.78 20.55 50.95
CA PRO A 10 -4.87 20.84 50.02
C PRO A 10 -4.37 21.28 48.63
N GLU A 11 -3.25 21.99 48.57
CA GLU A 11 -2.59 22.40 47.32
C GLU A 11 -2.10 21.17 46.54
N VAL A 12 -1.44 20.23 47.23
CA VAL A 12 -0.97 18.97 46.62
C VAL A 12 -2.13 18.13 46.12
N PHE A 13 -3.22 18.03 46.89
CA PHE A 13 -4.42 17.29 46.49
C PHE A 13 -5.08 17.89 45.23
N LEU A 14 -5.19 19.22 45.16
CA LEU A 14 -5.76 19.91 44.01
C LEU A 14 -4.91 19.69 42.73
N ILE A 15 -3.59 19.76 42.85
CA ILE A 15 -2.67 19.47 41.73
C ILE A 15 -2.82 18.02 41.27
N LEU A 16 -2.98 17.07 42.20
CA LEU A 16 -3.14 15.65 41.88
C LEU A 16 -4.46 15.38 41.16
N VAL A 17 -5.55 16.02 41.57
CA VAL A 17 -6.86 15.93 40.89
C VAL A 17 -6.80 16.55 39.49
N LEU A 18 -6.19 17.74 39.35
CA LEU A 18 -6.06 18.42 38.06
C LEU A 18 -5.18 17.64 37.08
N THR A 19 -4.11 17.02 37.55
CA THR A 19 -3.26 16.17 36.70
C THR A 19 -3.97 14.88 36.29
N PHE A 20 -4.73 14.25 37.21
CA PHE A 20 -5.53 13.06 36.90
C PHE A 20 -6.62 13.33 35.84
N THR A 21 -7.35 14.45 35.95
CA THR A 21 -8.42 14.79 35.01
C THR A 21 -7.88 15.11 33.62
N ASN A 22 -6.73 15.79 33.53
CA ASN A 22 -6.04 16.04 32.26
C ASN A 22 -5.55 14.74 31.60
N ILE A 23 -4.96 13.81 32.37
CA ILE A 23 -4.53 12.50 31.84
C ILE A 23 -5.72 11.70 31.31
N PHE A 24 -6.84 11.69 32.05
CA PHE A 24 -8.05 10.98 31.64
C PHE A 24 -8.67 11.59 30.36
N ALA A 25 -8.72 12.92 30.26
CA ALA A 25 -9.21 13.60 29.06
C ALA A 25 -8.35 13.31 27.82
N ILE A 26 -7.02 13.29 27.96
CA ILE A 26 -6.09 12.96 26.85
C ILE A 26 -6.21 11.49 26.44
N ALA A 27 -6.39 10.57 27.39
CA ALA A 27 -6.61 9.15 27.10
C ALA A 27 -7.91 8.94 26.31
N SER A 28 -9.00 9.59 26.72
CA SER A 28 -10.28 9.53 26.00
C SER A 28 -10.22 10.15 24.60
N ALA A 29 -9.49 11.26 24.43
CA ALA A 29 -9.36 11.93 23.14
C ALA A 29 -8.69 11.08 22.04
N ASN A 30 -7.83 10.12 22.41
CA ASN A 30 -7.20 9.20 21.46
C ASN A 30 -8.08 8.02 21.04
N SER A 31 -9.19 7.75 21.74
CA SER A 31 -10.07 6.61 21.43
C SER A 31 -10.88 6.81 20.14
N ASP A 32 -11.17 8.06 19.77
CA ASP A 32 -11.98 8.40 18.59
C ASP A 32 -11.15 8.59 17.31
N GLN A 33 -9.81 8.61 17.41
CA GLN A 33 -8.96 8.78 16.25
C GLN A 33 -8.96 7.52 15.38
N THR A 34 -9.31 7.68 14.10
CA THR A 34 -9.27 6.57 13.13
C THR A 34 -7.96 6.55 12.36
N GLU A 35 -7.45 5.35 12.13
CA GLU A 35 -6.32 5.07 11.24
C GLU A 35 -6.70 3.94 10.27
N THR A 36 -5.95 3.78 9.17
CA THR A 36 -6.13 2.62 8.29
C THR A 36 -5.48 1.39 8.93
N TYR A 37 -6.26 0.35 9.15
CA TYR A 37 -5.77 -0.97 9.55
C TYR A 37 -5.98 -1.99 8.44
N ILE A 38 -4.99 -2.86 8.26
CA ILE A 38 -5.09 -4.08 7.46
C ILE A 38 -5.43 -5.22 8.42
N VAL A 39 -6.65 -5.74 8.31
CA VAL A 39 -7.18 -6.83 9.10
C VAL A 39 -7.05 -8.14 8.33
N HIS A 40 -6.40 -9.12 8.93
CA HIS A 40 -6.25 -10.48 8.43
C HIS A 40 -7.21 -11.40 9.18
N LEU A 41 -7.95 -12.21 8.42
CA LEU A 41 -8.93 -13.14 8.92
C LEU A 41 -8.64 -14.56 8.43
N ASN A 42 -9.13 -15.54 9.16
CA ASN A 42 -9.27 -16.90 8.67
C ASN A 42 -10.72 -17.13 8.23
N ALA A 43 -10.89 -17.70 7.05
CA ALA A 43 -12.23 -18.06 6.60
C ALA A 43 -12.76 -19.22 7.47
N PRO A 44 -14.04 -19.24 7.84
CA PRO A 44 -14.62 -20.36 8.56
C PRO A 44 -14.51 -21.65 7.73
N ASP A 45 -14.29 -22.77 8.40
CA ASP A 45 -14.14 -24.06 7.73
C ASP A 45 -15.36 -24.40 6.86
N GLY A 46 -15.10 -24.81 5.62
CA GLY A 46 -16.14 -25.17 4.65
C GLY A 46 -16.88 -24.01 4.00
N VAL A 47 -16.60 -22.75 4.37
CA VAL A 47 -17.20 -21.58 3.72
C VAL A 47 -16.44 -21.24 2.44
N ARG A 48 -17.14 -21.30 1.31
CA ARG A 48 -16.68 -20.77 0.03
C ARG A 48 -17.39 -19.46 -0.27
N PHE A 49 -16.60 -18.41 -0.47
CA PHE A 49 -17.10 -17.14 -0.98
C PHE A 49 -17.08 -17.18 -2.51
N ASP A 50 -18.13 -17.77 -3.09
CA ASP A 50 -18.27 -17.95 -4.53
C ASP A 50 -18.45 -16.61 -5.26
N LYS A 51 -19.01 -15.59 -4.58
CA LYS A 51 -19.14 -14.23 -5.11
C LYS A 51 -18.34 -13.23 -4.26
N PRO A 52 -17.76 -12.18 -4.89
CA PRO A 52 -17.10 -11.09 -4.17
C PRO A 52 -18.02 -10.40 -3.14
N GLU A 53 -19.32 -10.29 -3.44
CA GLU A 53 -20.32 -9.65 -2.58
C GLU A 53 -20.54 -10.41 -1.27
N ASP A 54 -20.54 -11.75 -1.32
CA ASP A 54 -20.72 -12.61 -0.13
C ASP A 54 -19.55 -12.41 0.84
N ARG A 55 -18.33 -12.34 0.28
CA ARG A 55 -17.10 -12.06 1.04
C ARG A 55 -17.11 -10.66 1.64
N ARG A 56 -17.51 -9.66 0.85
CA ARG A 56 -17.63 -8.27 1.30
C ARG A 56 -18.68 -8.16 2.42
N GLY A 57 -19.79 -8.88 2.30
CA GLY A 57 -20.83 -9.01 3.33
C GLY A 57 -20.29 -9.59 4.63
N TRP A 58 -19.50 -10.66 4.54
CA TRP A 58 -18.81 -11.25 5.70
C TRP A 58 -17.80 -10.30 6.33
N TYR A 59 -16.95 -9.62 5.56
CA TYR A 59 -16.05 -8.60 6.12
C TYR A 59 -16.81 -7.46 6.82
N ASN A 60 -17.94 -7.04 6.27
CA ASN A 60 -18.79 -6.02 6.91
C ASN A 60 -19.40 -6.49 8.23
N SER A 61 -19.51 -7.80 8.51
CA SER A 61 -20.00 -8.26 9.82
C SER A 61 -19.00 -7.94 10.94
N PHE A 62 -17.69 -8.05 10.68
CA PHE A 62 -16.65 -7.63 11.63
C PHE A 62 -16.73 -6.13 11.93
N LEU A 63 -16.92 -5.31 10.90
CA LEU A 63 -17.08 -3.86 11.06
C LEU A 63 -18.31 -3.51 11.91
N LYS A 64 -19.46 -4.12 11.64
CA LYS A 64 -20.69 -3.87 12.41
C LYS A 64 -20.59 -4.34 13.87
N ALA A 65 -19.98 -5.49 14.10
CA ALA A 65 -19.83 -6.02 15.44
C ALA A 65 -18.85 -5.17 16.29
N SER A 66 -17.85 -4.53 15.65
CA SER A 66 -16.88 -3.67 16.34
C SER A 66 -17.44 -2.30 16.77
N THR A 67 -18.63 -1.91 16.29
CA THR A 67 -19.23 -0.59 16.54
C THR A 67 -20.25 -0.56 17.66
N ALA A 68 -20.51 -1.67 18.35
CA ALA A 68 -21.63 -1.76 19.28
C ALA A 68 -21.62 -0.67 20.37
N ASP A 69 -20.44 -0.17 20.75
CA ASP A 69 -20.24 0.82 21.82
C ASP A 69 -19.56 2.12 21.36
N SER A 70 -19.45 2.38 20.05
CA SER A 70 -18.74 3.58 19.52
C SER A 70 -19.58 4.37 18.51
N ASP A 71 -19.62 5.69 18.69
CA ASP A 71 -20.26 6.62 17.74
C ASP A 71 -19.49 6.76 16.41
N VAL A 72 -18.22 6.35 16.39
CA VAL A 72 -17.36 6.42 15.21
C VAL A 72 -17.69 5.25 14.28
N LYS A 73 -18.10 5.52 13.04
CA LYS A 73 -18.41 4.46 12.07
C LYS A 73 -17.15 4.02 11.30
N PRO A 74 -16.81 2.73 11.29
CA PRO A 74 -15.70 2.19 10.53
C PRO A 74 -16.05 2.25 9.04
N SER A 75 -15.02 2.42 8.22
CA SER A 75 -15.19 2.51 6.76
C SER A 75 -14.30 1.50 6.07
N LEU A 76 -14.91 0.59 5.32
CA LEU A 76 -14.21 -0.39 4.50
C LEU A 76 -13.52 0.33 3.32
N ILE A 77 -12.19 0.33 3.31
CA ILE A 77 -11.38 0.91 2.23
C ILE A 77 -11.20 -0.11 1.10
N HIS A 78 -10.85 -1.35 1.47
CA HIS A 78 -10.57 -2.40 0.49
C HIS A 78 -10.89 -3.78 1.06
N ALA A 79 -11.42 -4.68 0.22
CA ALA A 79 -11.67 -6.07 0.57
C ALA A 79 -10.70 -6.94 -0.23
N TYR A 80 -9.79 -7.67 0.40
CA TYR A 80 -8.82 -8.51 -0.31
C TYR A 80 -9.47 -9.84 -0.73
N HIS A 81 -9.14 -10.29 -1.94
CA HIS A 81 -9.74 -11.50 -2.54
C HIS A 81 -8.70 -12.53 -3.05
N ASN A 82 -7.51 -12.08 -3.43
CA ASN A 82 -6.53 -12.92 -4.15
C ASN A 82 -5.33 -13.35 -3.28
N VAL A 83 -4.78 -12.42 -2.50
CA VAL A 83 -3.47 -12.60 -1.83
C VAL A 83 -3.58 -13.09 -0.39
N PHE A 84 -4.66 -12.75 0.29
CA PHE A 84 -5.03 -13.27 1.61
C PHE A 84 -6.50 -12.94 1.90
N THR A 85 -7.04 -13.53 2.97
CA THR A 85 -8.40 -13.32 3.44
C THR A 85 -8.43 -12.17 4.44
N GLY A 86 -9.06 -11.05 4.11
CA GLY A 86 -9.11 -9.90 5.00
C GLY A 86 -9.48 -8.61 4.29
N PHE A 87 -9.35 -7.49 5.00
CA PHE A 87 -9.74 -6.17 4.49
C PHE A 87 -8.87 -5.04 5.06
N ALA A 88 -8.88 -3.90 4.38
CA ALA A 88 -8.38 -2.63 4.90
C ALA A 88 -9.56 -1.73 5.27
N ALA A 89 -9.53 -1.12 6.46
CA ALA A 89 -10.60 -0.23 6.92
C ALA A 89 -10.05 0.91 7.79
N LYS A 90 -10.75 2.05 7.79
CA LYS A 90 -10.56 3.08 8.81
C LYS A 90 -11.21 2.64 10.10
N LEU A 91 -10.41 2.44 11.15
CA LEU A 91 -10.84 1.94 12.46
C LEU A 91 -10.19 2.76 13.58
N THR A 92 -10.86 2.86 14.72
CA THR A 92 -10.22 3.25 15.97
C THR A 92 -9.47 2.09 16.60
N ALA A 93 -8.56 2.36 17.55
CA ALA A 93 -7.85 1.31 18.28
C ALA A 93 -8.83 0.40 19.05
N ASP A 94 -9.90 0.97 19.61
CA ASP A 94 -10.90 0.22 20.36
C ASP A 94 -11.75 -0.68 19.46
N GLN A 95 -12.09 -0.24 18.25
CA GLN A 95 -12.76 -1.08 17.26
C GLN A 95 -11.90 -2.28 16.86
N VAL A 96 -10.60 -2.07 16.67
CA VAL A 96 -9.65 -3.17 16.39
C VAL A 96 -9.61 -4.14 17.57
N LYS A 97 -9.52 -3.63 18.79
CA LYS A 97 -9.51 -4.45 20.01
C LYS A 97 -10.80 -5.24 20.20
N ALA A 98 -11.94 -4.67 19.83
CA ALA A 98 -13.21 -5.38 19.82
C ALA A 98 -13.21 -6.55 18.82
N MET A 99 -12.59 -6.36 17.64
CA MET A 99 -12.45 -7.43 16.63
C MET A 99 -11.55 -8.58 17.07
N GLU A 100 -10.57 -8.34 17.94
CA GLU A 100 -9.65 -9.40 18.42
C GLU A 100 -10.38 -10.58 19.08
N ASN A 101 -11.58 -10.35 19.62
CA ASN A 101 -12.40 -11.37 20.26
C ASN A 101 -13.38 -12.07 19.30
N MET A 102 -13.37 -11.72 18.02
CA MET A 102 -14.27 -12.30 17.02
C MET A 102 -13.68 -13.57 16.42
N ASP A 103 -14.53 -14.58 16.25
CA ASP A 103 -14.12 -15.81 15.57
C ASP A 103 -13.66 -15.52 14.14
N GLY A 104 -12.56 -16.16 13.75
CA GLY A 104 -11.88 -15.91 12.47
C GLY A 104 -10.98 -14.67 12.44
N PHE A 105 -10.88 -13.85 13.50
CA PHE A 105 -9.85 -12.81 13.55
C PHE A 105 -8.45 -13.41 13.72
N VAL A 106 -7.47 -12.94 12.95
CA VAL A 106 -6.07 -13.39 13.07
C VAL A 106 -5.17 -12.27 13.55
N SER A 107 -5.21 -11.11 12.89
CA SER A 107 -4.38 -9.96 13.27
C SER A 107 -4.90 -8.68 12.62
N ALA A 108 -4.58 -7.53 13.22
CA ALA A 108 -4.74 -6.23 12.60
C ALA A 108 -3.45 -5.43 12.75
N ARG A 109 -3.04 -4.74 11.68
CA ARG A 109 -1.85 -3.88 11.69
C ARG A 109 -2.14 -2.55 11.04
N ARG A 110 -1.58 -1.48 11.59
CA ARG A 110 -1.65 -0.14 10.99
C ARG A 110 -0.98 -0.15 9.62
N GLU A 111 -1.60 0.52 8.66
CA GLU A 111 -1.01 0.79 7.36
C GLU A 111 0.28 1.59 7.53
N ARG A 112 1.30 1.25 6.75
CA ARG A 112 2.57 1.98 6.71
C ARG A 112 2.75 2.54 5.32
N VAL A 113 2.92 3.86 5.23
CA VAL A 113 3.27 4.54 3.99
C VAL A 113 4.78 4.52 3.85
N TYR A 114 5.27 3.86 2.81
CA TYR A 114 6.69 3.86 2.45
C TYR A 114 6.96 4.98 1.45
N LYS A 115 8.09 5.66 1.60
CA LYS A 115 8.58 6.66 0.64
C LYS A 115 9.48 5.99 -0.39
N LEU A 116 9.46 6.49 -1.61
CA LEU A 116 10.29 5.99 -2.69
C LEU A 116 11.77 6.21 -2.37
N HIS A 117 12.55 5.16 -2.62
CA HIS A 117 13.99 5.19 -2.46
C HIS A 117 14.62 4.50 -3.67
N THR A 118 14.90 5.26 -4.73
CA THR A 118 15.99 4.90 -5.64
C THR A 118 16.80 6.14 -6.03
N THR A 119 18.11 6.02 -5.92
CA THR A 119 19.10 6.98 -6.42
C THR A 119 19.87 6.27 -7.54
N HIS A 120 19.76 6.80 -8.77
CA HIS A 120 20.67 6.66 -9.92
C HIS A 120 21.24 5.27 -10.32
N THR A 121 20.63 4.73 -11.39
CA THR A 121 21.23 4.30 -12.68
C THR A 121 22.10 3.01 -12.74
N PRO A 122 21.93 2.15 -13.79
CA PRO A 122 22.44 0.77 -13.89
C PRO A 122 23.97 0.55 -13.99
N THR A 123 24.78 1.62 -13.95
CA THR A 123 26.25 1.51 -14.01
C THR A 123 26.82 0.68 -12.85
N PHE A 124 26.07 0.56 -11.75
CA PHE A 124 26.47 -0.21 -10.57
C PHE A 124 26.55 -1.74 -10.80
N LEU A 125 25.91 -2.29 -11.84
CA LEU A 125 25.88 -3.74 -12.07
C LEU A 125 26.90 -4.25 -13.11
N GLY A 126 27.76 -3.38 -13.67
CA GLY A 126 28.80 -3.81 -14.62
C GLY A 126 28.26 -4.47 -15.90
N LEU A 127 27.01 -4.20 -16.26
CA LEU A 127 26.34 -4.77 -17.43
C LEU A 127 26.74 -3.99 -18.68
N HIS A 128 27.75 -4.48 -19.39
CA HIS A 128 28.20 -3.92 -20.66
C HIS A 128 27.44 -4.57 -21.84
N GLN A 129 27.05 -3.76 -22.82
CA GLN A 129 26.50 -4.26 -24.08
C GLN A 129 27.47 -5.25 -24.73
N ASN A 130 26.95 -6.40 -25.17
CA ASN A 130 27.63 -7.44 -25.97
C ASN A 130 28.67 -8.34 -25.28
N LEU A 131 28.74 -8.38 -23.94
CA LEU A 131 29.48 -9.43 -23.22
C LEU A 131 28.67 -9.95 -22.02
N GLY A 132 28.52 -11.28 -21.93
CA GLY A 132 27.91 -11.95 -20.77
C GLY A 132 26.44 -12.38 -20.92
N VAL A 133 25.81 -12.70 -19.79
CA VAL A 133 24.54 -13.44 -19.56
C VAL A 133 23.37 -13.09 -20.50
N TRP A 134 23.35 -11.90 -21.12
CA TRP A 134 22.25 -11.38 -21.93
C TRP A 134 22.02 -12.17 -23.23
N ASN A 135 23.09 -12.59 -23.92
CA ASN A 135 22.94 -13.42 -25.12
C ASN A 135 22.49 -14.84 -24.76
N GLY A 136 22.98 -15.39 -23.64
CA GLY A 136 22.60 -16.72 -23.15
C GLY A 136 21.17 -16.82 -22.61
N SER A 137 20.55 -15.70 -22.22
CA SER A 137 19.18 -15.63 -21.69
C SER A 137 18.14 -15.10 -22.70
N ASN A 138 18.52 -14.93 -23.98
CA ASN A 138 17.70 -14.27 -24.99
C ASN A 138 17.16 -12.90 -24.52
N TYR A 139 17.98 -12.12 -23.80
CA TYR A 139 17.60 -10.81 -23.26
C TYR A 139 16.33 -10.83 -22.38
N GLY A 140 16.03 -11.97 -21.74
CA GLY A 140 14.85 -12.13 -20.90
C GLY A 140 13.54 -12.35 -21.66
N LYS A 141 13.58 -12.67 -22.96
CA LYS A 141 12.37 -12.95 -23.76
C LYS A 141 11.47 -14.00 -23.10
N GLY A 142 10.19 -13.65 -22.93
CA GLY A 142 9.18 -14.51 -22.30
C GLY A 142 9.08 -14.37 -20.77
N ILE A 143 9.97 -13.59 -20.14
CA ILE A 143 9.86 -13.16 -18.74
C ILE A 143 9.08 -11.85 -18.69
N ILE A 144 8.21 -11.72 -17.69
CA ILE A 144 7.44 -10.52 -17.42
C ILE A 144 7.92 -9.94 -16.08
N ILE A 145 8.31 -8.67 -16.09
CA ILE A 145 8.76 -7.95 -14.90
C ILE A 145 7.62 -7.00 -14.49
N GLY A 146 7.15 -7.12 -13.26
CA GLY A 146 6.22 -6.17 -12.66
C GLY A 146 6.98 -5.15 -11.82
N VAL A 147 6.70 -3.87 -12.03
CA VAL A 147 7.32 -2.76 -11.29
C VAL A 147 6.23 -2.03 -10.52
N LEU A 148 6.41 -1.88 -9.20
CA LEU A 148 5.51 -1.16 -8.30
C LEU A 148 6.14 0.19 -7.99
N ASP A 149 5.68 1.26 -8.64
CA ASP A 149 6.34 2.57 -8.61
C ASP A 149 5.32 3.70 -8.91
N THR A 150 5.78 4.92 -9.19
CA THR A 150 4.94 6.13 -9.44
C THR A 150 4.09 6.07 -10.69
N GLY A 151 4.38 5.14 -11.61
CA GLY A 151 3.68 5.00 -12.87
C GLY A 151 4.63 4.72 -14.02
N ILE A 152 4.17 5.00 -15.24
CA ILE A 152 5.00 4.92 -16.45
C ILE A 152 4.64 6.05 -17.43
N THR A 153 5.62 6.65 -18.10
CA THR A 153 5.37 7.63 -19.18
C THR A 153 5.03 6.90 -20.49
N PRO A 154 3.80 7.03 -21.02
CA PRO A 154 3.41 6.38 -22.27
C PRO A 154 4.24 6.89 -23.46
N GLY A 155 4.59 5.98 -24.38
CA GLY A 155 5.31 6.34 -25.60
C GLY A 155 6.78 6.70 -25.41
N HIS A 156 7.35 6.53 -24.21
CA HIS A 156 8.78 6.73 -24.00
C HIS A 156 9.59 5.73 -24.85
N PRO A 157 10.67 6.13 -25.56
CA PRO A 157 11.39 5.28 -26.51
C PRO A 157 11.92 3.96 -25.93
N SER A 158 12.23 3.93 -24.62
CA SER A 158 12.63 2.69 -23.93
C SER A 158 11.55 1.60 -23.92
N PHE A 159 10.29 1.95 -24.21
CA PHE A 159 9.16 1.03 -24.25
C PHE A 159 8.56 0.87 -25.66
N ASP A 160 9.30 1.28 -26.69
CA ASP A 160 8.95 0.95 -28.08
C ASP A 160 8.93 -0.57 -28.28
N ASP A 161 8.01 -1.06 -29.11
CA ASP A 161 7.80 -2.49 -29.32
C ASP A 161 8.24 -2.98 -30.70
N LYS A 162 9.05 -2.20 -31.42
CA LYS A 162 9.67 -2.64 -32.65
C LYS A 162 10.45 -3.92 -32.43
N ASP A 163 10.16 -4.91 -33.27
CA ASP A 163 10.73 -6.26 -33.23
C ASP A 163 10.46 -7.04 -31.92
N VAL A 164 9.52 -6.57 -31.09
CA VAL A 164 9.05 -7.26 -29.88
C VAL A 164 7.82 -8.12 -30.21
N PRO A 165 7.89 -9.46 -30.04
CA PRO A 165 6.75 -10.32 -30.31
C PRO A 165 5.64 -10.11 -29.27
N PRO A 166 4.40 -10.56 -29.55
CA PRO A 166 3.29 -10.43 -28.62
C PRO A 166 3.59 -11.02 -27.23
N PRO A 167 2.94 -10.50 -26.17
CA PRO A 167 3.10 -11.00 -24.81
C PRO A 167 2.78 -12.51 -24.71
N PRO A 168 3.38 -13.23 -23.73
CA PRO A 168 3.06 -14.64 -23.51
C PRO A 168 1.56 -14.88 -23.36
N ALA A 169 0.98 -15.89 -24.02
CA ALA A 169 -0.47 -16.16 -24.01
C ALA A 169 -1.08 -16.39 -22.60
N LYS A 170 -0.24 -16.79 -21.64
CA LYS A 170 -0.58 -16.93 -20.22
C LYS A 170 -0.74 -15.60 -19.48
N TRP A 171 -0.24 -14.49 -20.04
CA TRP A 171 -0.43 -13.15 -19.48
C TRP A 171 -1.92 -12.79 -19.52
N LYS A 172 -2.47 -12.42 -18.36
CA LYS A 172 -3.86 -11.99 -18.17
C LYS A 172 -3.94 -10.61 -17.53
N GLY A 173 -2.84 -9.85 -17.58
CA GLY A 173 -2.82 -8.48 -17.06
C GLY A 173 -3.69 -7.55 -17.88
N LYS A 174 -3.82 -6.32 -17.39
CA LYS A 174 -4.66 -5.27 -17.97
C LYS A 174 -3.83 -3.99 -18.12
N CYS A 175 -4.16 -3.20 -19.14
CA CYS A 175 -3.72 -1.83 -19.27
C CYS A 175 -4.88 -0.89 -18.92
N ASP A 176 -4.71 -0.05 -17.90
CA ASP A 176 -5.60 1.05 -17.57
C ASP A 176 -5.21 2.28 -18.44
N GLY A 177 -5.24 2.07 -19.76
CA GLY A 177 -4.82 3.01 -20.80
C GLY A 177 -4.88 2.36 -22.19
N SER A 178 -4.87 3.16 -23.25
CA SER A 178 -4.93 2.67 -24.64
C SER A 178 -3.56 2.60 -25.32
N TRP A 179 -2.47 2.75 -24.56
CA TRP A 179 -1.11 2.96 -25.07
C TRP A 179 -0.15 1.81 -24.74
N CYS A 180 -0.61 0.77 -24.04
CA CYS A 180 0.19 -0.45 -23.89
C CYS A 180 0.40 -1.12 -25.26
N ASN A 181 1.54 -1.78 -25.40
CA ASN A 181 2.00 -2.40 -26.64
C ASN A 181 2.68 -3.76 -26.33
N ASN A 182 3.44 -4.35 -27.27
CA ASN A 182 4.07 -5.64 -27.02
C ASN A 182 5.26 -5.58 -26.04
N LYS A 183 5.79 -4.39 -25.74
CA LYS A 183 6.88 -4.15 -24.78
C LYS A 183 6.36 -3.78 -23.40
N LEU A 184 5.50 -2.78 -23.33
CA LEU A 184 4.79 -2.33 -22.13
C LEU A 184 3.39 -2.95 -22.13
N ILE A 185 3.29 -4.15 -21.59
CA ILE A 185 2.15 -5.05 -21.79
C ILE A 185 1.02 -4.88 -20.76
N GLY A 186 1.19 -3.99 -19.79
CA GLY A 186 0.22 -3.71 -18.75
C GLY A 186 0.65 -2.54 -17.86
N ALA A 187 -0.34 -1.80 -17.38
CA ALA A 187 -0.16 -0.64 -16.52
C ALA A 187 -1.44 -0.48 -15.67
N ARG A 188 -1.30 -0.34 -14.37
CA ARG A 188 -2.41 -0.30 -13.41
C ARG A 188 -2.12 0.74 -12.35
N ASP A 189 -3.14 1.47 -11.93
CA ASP A 189 -3.08 2.35 -10.77
C ASP A 189 -3.82 1.72 -9.59
N PHE A 190 -3.19 1.73 -8.42
CA PHE A 190 -3.72 1.21 -7.17
C PHE A 190 -3.84 2.27 -6.07
N THR A 191 -3.56 3.54 -6.38
CA THR A 191 -3.63 4.66 -5.43
C THR A 191 -5.07 5.03 -5.08
N ASN A 192 -6.02 4.76 -5.98
CA ASN A 192 -7.44 4.97 -5.73
C ASN A 192 -8.21 3.65 -5.74
N SER A 193 -8.98 3.41 -4.67
CA SER A 193 -9.81 2.21 -4.51
C SER A 193 -10.95 2.10 -5.53
N THR A 194 -11.30 3.19 -6.21
CA THR A 194 -12.27 3.20 -7.32
C THR A 194 -11.68 2.73 -8.65
N GLY A 195 -10.36 2.59 -8.75
CA GLY A 195 -9.68 2.22 -10.00
C GLY A 195 -9.80 3.26 -11.11
N THR A 196 -10.14 4.51 -10.77
CA THR A 196 -10.25 5.63 -11.72
C THR A 196 -8.96 6.46 -11.82
N GLY A 197 -7.91 6.01 -11.14
CA GLY A 197 -6.61 6.66 -11.20
C GLY A 197 -5.88 6.39 -12.52
N SER A 198 -4.79 7.10 -12.74
CA SER A 198 -4.01 7.04 -13.98
C SER A 198 -2.66 6.39 -13.69
N PRO A 199 -2.25 5.35 -14.42
CA PRO A 199 -0.92 4.78 -14.27
C PRO A 199 0.17 5.62 -14.95
N VAL A 200 -0.16 6.82 -15.42
CA VAL A 200 0.78 7.74 -16.06
C VAL A 200 1.71 8.33 -15.01
N ASP A 201 3.01 8.24 -15.27
CA ASP A 201 4.03 8.81 -14.40
C ASP A 201 4.11 10.32 -14.57
N GLU A 202 3.81 11.06 -13.50
CA GLU A 202 3.99 12.51 -13.43
C GLU A 202 5.27 12.91 -12.69
N GLU A 203 5.95 11.95 -12.05
CA GLU A 203 7.13 12.18 -11.22
C GLU A 203 8.42 11.77 -11.94
N GLY A 204 8.40 10.64 -12.66
CA GLY A 204 9.48 10.14 -13.52
C GLY A 204 10.24 8.94 -12.96
N HIS A 205 10.17 8.68 -11.66
CA HIS A 205 10.88 7.59 -10.98
C HIS A 205 10.44 6.22 -11.52
N GLY A 206 9.15 5.97 -11.66
CA GLY A 206 8.63 4.72 -12.23
C GLY A 206 9.10 4.46 -13.65
N THR A 207 9.17 5.51 -14.47
CA THR A 207 9.69 5.45 -15.84
C THR A 207 11.19 5.16 -15.87
N HIS A 208 11.97 5.81 -15.02
CA HIS A 208 13.40 5.55 -14.89
C HIS A 208 13.70 4.14 -14.36
N THR A 209 13.00 3.70 -13.30
CA THR A 209 13.14 2.34 -12.73
C THR A 209 12.78 1.27 -13.76
N SER A 210 11.65 1.45 -14.46
CA SER A 210 11.18 0.47 -15.45
C SER A 210 12.08 0.41 -16.69
N SER A 211 12.59 1.54 -17.15
CA SER A 211 13.55 1.57 -18.27
C SER A 211 14.91 1.00 -17.89
N THR A 212 15.32 1.14 -16.62
CA THR A 212 16.52 0.47 -16.10
C THR A 212 16.34 -1.05 -16.06
N ALA A 213 15.16 -1.52 -15.61
CA ALA A 213 14.89 -2.95 -15.47
C ALA A 213 14.67 -3.67 -16.81
N ALA A 214 13.98 -3.03 -17.75
CA ALA A 214 13.51 -3.68 -18.97
C ALA A 214 13.48 -2.77 -20.21
N GLY A 215 14.06 -1.58 -20.17
CA GLY A 215 14.05 -0.64 -21.30
C GLY A 215 14.84 -1.14 -22.50
N ASN A 216 14.40 -0.76 -23.69
CA ASN A 216 15.21 -0.89 -24.90
C ASN A 216 16.42 0.04 -24.82
N PHE A 217 17.44 -0.27 -25.60
CA PHE A 217 18.50 0.67 -25.88
C PHE A 217 17.95 1.85 -26.68
N VAL A 218 18.25 3.07 -26.22
CA VAL A 218 17.83 4.31 -26.88
C VAL A 218 19.09 5.06 -27.28
N ASP A 219 19.22 5.35 -28.57
CA ASP A 219 20.36 6.09 -29.10
C ASP A 219 20.37 7.52 -28.55
N GLY A 220 21.53 8.00 -28.09
CA GLY A 220 21.71 9.37 -27.62
C GLY A 220 21.28 9.64 -26.16
N ALA A 221 20.88 8.63 -25.38
CA ALA A 221 20.48 8.79 -23.97
C ALA A 221 21.62 9.24 -23.02
N ASN A 222 22.86 9.33 -23.50
CA ASN A 222 24.04 9.78 -22.74
C ASN A 222 24.46 11.24 -22.98
N GLN A 223 23.65 12.07 -23.64
CA GLN A 223 24.01 13.49 -23.82
C GLN A 223 23.61 14.34 -22.60
N GLY A 224 24.38 14.21 -21.52
CA GLY A 224 24.58 15.32 -20.61
C GLY A 224 25.31 16.43 -21.38
N ARG A 225 24.60 17.52 -21.71
CA ARG A 225 25.27 18.77 -22.07
C ARG A 225 25.82 19.39 -20.79
N SER A 226 27.16 19.41 -20.72
CA SER A 226 27.93 20.40 -19.95
C SER A 226 27.48 21.82 -20.24
#